data_AF-A0A1Y0RMW7-F1
#
_entry.id   AF-A0A1Y0RMW7-F1
#
_cell.length_a   1.000
_cell.length_b   1.000
_cell.length_c   1.000
_cell.angle_alpha   90.00
_cell.angle_beta   90.00
_cell.angle_gamma   90.00
#
_symmetry.space_group_name_H-M   'P 1'
#
loop_
_entity.id
_entity.type
_entity.pdbx_description
1 polymer ?
#
loop_
_entity_poly.entity_id
_entity_poly.type
_entity_poly.pdbx_seq_one_letter_code
_entity_poly.pdbx_strand_id
1 'polypeptide(L)'
;MIQNDVAATEKETSLAQQLDAKWYAGLAPYASFVARNILWNTFAFNDNLQGIDEVNLRYAILSPGLDISFINDARQRFIAESAYLDDRPAAPLRFLTEVNLGVLIRRQTKQVDTNEARNLLQDRIRTIFAAGKTFNLIPFAGGAYDVADDVGDGKPNLVLISYDAETVRNEAVTVPPLVENIYRHQGNQGRFRQLLNNLVFLVADDATRDEMKNKMLYRLALDAMRSPDRLAQLPEHQQEKVNELYKKSEQELAIIIQQCYRHLFYPSRNRLEVANVDLAHTAFDLPSASERPGNGQQEIVKALMDNQKLLQPNSEPPAPNYVRDQTPLKKGQITTAELRAEFRKDPRFPIMLSDDTFIKMVRLGITQGIYVYQSGNLLLGKGDPYAEIKIDEQSIIFTSTYAKEHGIWPRPAVTKPSEKTETSTGNLSDGDSQPTTSKVGEKSGSYSVTSTTLSNHDTTEDSGEIPVTSTPRPNLFKAEAPLREALTKIWEDARSAQIKKISLLSLRVFDGSDGFKLLNVINTLSSADKQVKLTAEYETTNSSSFSIEFAGEVSDAQPIRGFLEPQLRAAFETHLEITFTLSYVNGLDINADEPEKITEKLTRFATGAAFVEAYVEAC
;
A
#
# COMPACT_ATOMS: atom_id res chain seq x y z
N MET A 1 42.34 15.88 -32.53
CA MET A 1 41.63 15.71 -31.23
C MET A 1 41.98 16.89 -30.33
N ILE A 2 43.03 16.87 -29.47
CA ILE A 2 43.48 18.06 -28.70
C ILE A 2 43.74 19.28 -29.63
N GLN A 3 44.30 19.05 -30.81
CA GLN A 3 44.47 20.08 -31.85
C GLN A 3 43.15 20.84 -32.16
N ASN A 4 42.02 20.14 -32.27
CA ASN A 4 40.71 20.73 -32.55
C ASN A 4 40.23 21.66 -31.43
N ASP A 5 40.73 21.51 -30.21
CA ASP A 5 40.41 22.43 -29.11
C ASP A 5 41.30 23.70 -29.15
N VAL A 6 42.55 23.60 -29.65
CA VAL A 6 43.58 24.67 -29.53
C VAL A 6 43.88 25.42 -30.84
N ALA A 7 43.95 24.75 -32.00
CA ALA A 7 44.37 25.36 -33.27
C ALA A 7 43.75 24.69 -34.51
N ALA A 8 43.20 25.49 -35.43
CA ALA A 8 42.61 25.06 -36.70
C ALA A 8 43.48 24.09 -37.51
N THR A 9 42.81 23.24 -38.29
CA THR A 9 43.36 22.63 -39.51
C THR A 9 42.86 23.42 -40.73
N GLU A 10 43.35 23.14 -41.93
CA GLU A 10 43.09 23.94 -43.15
C GLU A 10 41.61 24.07 -43.58
N LYS A 11 40.67 23.39 -42.90
CA LYS A 11 39.24 23.38 -43.23
C LYS A 11 38.29 23.68 -42.05
N GLU A 12 38.77 23.72 -40.81
CA GLU A 12 37.92 23.84 -39.61
C GLU A 12 38.58 24.71 -38.53
N THR A 13 37.79 25.59 -37.88
CA THR A 13 38.25 26.43 -36.77
C THR A 13 38.26 25.66 -35.44
N SER A 14 39.29 25.87 -34.61
CA SER A 14 39.34 25.22 -33.29
C SER A 14 38.31 25.78 -32.31
N LEU A 15 37.98 25.03 -31.25
CA LEU A 15 37.12 25.49 -30.16
C LEU A 15 37.55 26.86 -29.63
N ALA A 16 38.85 27.05 -29.38
CA ALA A 16 39.38 28.32 -28.91
C ALA A 16 39.04 29.47 -29.86
N GLN A 17 39.23 29.27 -31.17
CA GLN A 17 38.91 30.26 -32.21
C GLN A 17 37.39 30.46 -32.38
N GLN A 18 36.58 29.43 -32.17
CA GLN A 18 35.12 29.53 -32.16
C GLN A 18 34.62 30.35 -30.95
N LEU A 19 35.22 30.17 -29.77
CA LEU A 19 34.93 30.96 -28.57
C LEU A 19 35.39 32.41 -28.74
N ASP A 20 36.58 32.65 -29.31
CA ASP A 20 37.07 33.99 -29.65
C ASP A 20 36.12 34.70 -30.63
N ALA A 21 35.74 34.04 -31.73
CA ALA A 21 34.82 34.60 -32.72
C ALA A 21 33.39 34.84 -32.18
N LYS A 22 32.95 34.08 -31.16
CA LYS A 22 31.60 34.16 -30.58
C LYS A 22 31.49 35.16 -29.42
N TRP A 23 32.53 35.31 -28.60
CA TRP A 23 32.47 36.08 -27.36
C TRP A 23 33.45 37.25 -27.29
N TYR A 24 34.55 37.21 -28.07
CA TYR A 24 35.62 38.21 -28.04
C TYR A 24 35.86 38.84 -29.43
N ALA A 25 34.83 38.88 -30.27
CA ALA A 25 34.88 39.47 -31.61
C ALA A 25 35.27 40.96 -31.53
N GLY A 26 36.34 41.35 -32.24
CA GLY A 26 36.91 42.70 -32.20
C GLY A 26 37.80 42.99 -30.98
N LEU A 27 37.97 42.03 -30.06
CA LEU A 27 38.92 42.07 -28.95
C LEU A 27 40.13 41.17 -29.23
N ALA A 28 41.02 41.04 -28.25
CA ALA A 28 42.09 40.05 -28.27
C ALA A 28 41.53 38.60 -28.17
N PRO A 29 42.24 37.59 -28.72
CA PRO A 29 41.76 36.21 -28.74
C PRO A 29 42.04 35.50 -27.40
N TYR A 30 41.30 35.89 -26.36
CA TYR A 30 41.45 35.41 -24.98
C TYR A 30 41.34 33.89 -24.85
N ALA A 31 40.43 33.22 -25.56
CA ALA A 31 40.28 31.77 -25.53
C ALA A 31 41.47 31.07 -26.20
N SER A 32 42.00 31.60 -27.32
CA SER A 32 43.25 31.10 -27.91
C SER A 32 44.45 31.27 -26.98
N PHE A 33 44.53 32.36 -26.21
CA PHE A 33 45.60 32.56 -25.22
C PHE A 33 45.49 31.57 -24.05
N VAL A 34 44.27 31.33 -23.54
CA VAL A 34 43.98 30.31 -22.52
C VAL A 34 44.37 28.91 -23.02
N ALA A 35 43.85 28.50 -24.17
CA ALA A 35 44.06 27.17 -24.73
C ALA A 35 45.54 26.85 -24.98
N ARG A 36 46.30 27.81 -25.50
CA ARG A 36 47.74 27.62 -25.78
C ARG A 36 48.59 27.56 -24.52
N ASN A 37 48.29 28.36 -23.50
CA ASN A 37 49.04 28.31 -22.24
C ASN A 37 48.76 27.00 -21.46
N ILE A 38 47.51 26.54 -21.46
CA ILE A 38 47.14 25.23 -20.90
C ILE A 38 47.86 24.10 -21.66
N LEU A 39 47.94 24.17 -22.99
CA LEU A 39 48.66 23.19 -23.80
C LEU A 39 50.17 23.15 -23.48
N TRP A 40 50.84 24.30 -23.43
CA TRP A 40 52.29 24.32 -23.13
C TRP A 40 52.63 23.76 -21.76
N ASN A 41 51.82 24.04 -20.74
CA ASN A 41 52.04 23.51 -19.39
C ASN A 41 51.58 22.04 -19.25
N THR A 42 50.80 21.51 -20.20
CA THR A 42 50.47 20.07 -20.24
C THR A 42 51.71 19.21 -20.53
N PHE A 43 52.69 19.72 -21.27
CA PHE A 43 53.87 18.96 -21.69
C PHE A 43 54.99 18.85 -20.63
N ALA A 44 54.70 19.09 -19.34
CA ALA A 44 55.69 18.94 -18.29
C ALA A 44 56.08 17.46 -18.10
N PHE A 45 57.39 17.18 -18.05
CA PHE A 45 57.95 15.82 -17.98
C PHE A 45 57.60 15.04 -16.71
N ASN A 46 57.26 15.74 -15.62
CA ASN A 46 56.81 15.13 -14.37
C ASN A 46 55.31 15.38 -14.23
N ASP A 47 54.52 14.32 -14.05
CA ASP A 47 53.05 14.42 -13.93
C ASP A 47 52.59 15.37 -12.81
N ASN A 48 53.36 15.46 -11.71
CA ASN A 48 53.08 16.38 -10.60
C ASN A 48 53.34 17.86 -10.94
N LEU A 49 53.91 18.16 -12.11
CA LEU A 49 54.17 19.50 -12.64
C LEU A 49 53.34 19.81 -13.91
N GLN A 50 52.43 18.92 -14.31
CA GLN A 50 51.59 19.14 -15.49
C GLN A 50 50.40 20.05 -15.21
N GLY A 51 50.15 20.95 -16.15
CA GLY A 51 49.05 21.90 -16.12
C GLY A 51 49.39 23.19 -15.40
N ILE A 52 48.41 24.09 -15.34
CA ILE A 52 48.59 25.44 -14.83
C ILE A 52 47.39 25.88 -14.00
N ASP A 53 47.63 26.40 -12.81
CA ASP A 53 46.58 26.96 -11.96
C ASP A 53 46.09 28.33 -12.48
N GLU A 54 45.01 28.85 -11.90
CA GLU A 54 44.40 30.10 -12.32
C GLU A 54 45.32 31.34 -12.15
N VAL A 55 46.16 31.39 -11.12
CA VAL A 55 47.03 32.55 -10.87
C VAL A 55 48.17 32.57 -11.88
N ASN A 56 48.84 31.42 -12.08
CA ASN A 56 49.90 31.30 -13.08
C ASN A 56 49.35 31.44 -14.51
N LEU A 57 48.14 30.96 -14.81
CA LEU A 57 47.51 31.14 -16.12
C LEU A 57 47.19 32.61 -16.42
N ARG A 58 46.70 33.36 -15.42
CA ARG A 58 46.54 34.82 -15.54
C ARG A 58 47.90 35.49 -15.81
N TYR A 59 48.92 35.16 -15.03
CA TYR A 59 50.26 35.72 -15.16
C TYR A 59 50.89 35.46 -16.55
N ALA A 60 50.70 34.26 -17.11
CA ALA A 60 51.23 33.88 -18.42
C ALA A 60 50.50 34.53 -19.62
N ILE A 61 49.32 35.12 -19.40
CA ILE A 61 48.51 35.77 -20.47
C ILE A 61 48.53 37.30 -20.34
N LEU A 62 48.56 37.84 -19.13
CA LEU A 62 48.37 39.26 -18.86
C LEU A 62 49.45 40.14 -19.53
N SER A 63 49.01 41.09 -20.34
CA SER A 63 49.87 42.04 -21.06
C SER A 63 49.15 43.39 -21.26
N PRO A 64 49.87 44.48 -21.57
CA PRO A 64 49.26 45.80 -21.72
C PRO A 64 48.15 45.81 -22.78
N GLY A 65 46.94 46.24 -22.39
CA GLY A 65 45.75 46.25 -23.24
C GLY A 65 44.83 45.03 -23.12
N LEU A 66 45.19 44.02 -22.31
CA LEU A 66 44.28 42.92 -21.94
C LEU A 66 43.58 43.18 -20.61
N ASP A 67 42.32 42.78 -20.51
CA ASP A 67 41.54 42.80 -19.27
C ASP A 67 41.54 41.43 -18.60
N ILE A 68 41.85 41.40 -17.30
CA ILE A 68 41.88 40.19 -16.48
C ILE A 68 40.50 39.53 -16.33
N SER A 69 39.40 40.29 -16.44
CA SER A 69 38.04 39.76 -16.42
C SER A 69 37.76 38.86 -17.64
N PHE A 70 38.15 39.29 -18.85
CA PHE A 70 38.01 38.46 -20.06
C PHE A 70 38.94 37.25 -20.06
N ILE A 71 40.13 37.31 -19.44
CA ILE A 71 40.97 36.12 -19.22
C ILE A 71 40.21 35.08 -18.36
N ASN A 72 39.52 35.52 -17.31
CA ASN A 72 38.77 34.63 -16.42
C ASN A 72 37.49 34.08 -17.07
N ASP A 73 36.75 34.91 -17.80
CA ASP A 73 35.57 34.49 -18.58
C ASP A 73 35.98 33.49 -19.68
N ALA A 74 37.08 33.74 -20.39
CA ALA A 74 37.64 32.80 -21.36
C ALA A 74 38.08 31.49 -20.71
N ARG A 75 38.73 31.54 -19.53
CA ARG A 75 39.08 30.35 -18.74
C ARG A 75 37.84 29.52 -18.41
N GLN A 76 36.78 30.15 -17.90
CA GLN A 76 35.54 29.45 -17.52
C GLN A 76 34.82 28.85 -18.75
N ARG A 77 34.69 29.61 -19.84
CA ARG A 77 34.08 29.10 -21.10
C ARG A 77 34.90 27.95 -21.70
N PHE A 78 36.23 28.04 -21.69
CA PHE A 78 37.09 26.99 -22.25
C PHE A 78 37.04 25.70 -21.41
N ILE A 79 37.00 25.79 -20.07
CA ILE A 79 36.79 24.61 -19.20
C ILE A 79 35.40 23.98 -19.45
N ALA A 80 34.37 24.80 -19.65
CA ALA A 80 33.01 24.29 -19.87
C ALA A 80 32.83 23.59 -21.23
N GLU A 81 33.56 24.02 -22.27
CA GLU A 81 33.37 23.58 -23.66
C GLU A 81 34.56 22.82 -24.27
N SER A 82 35.69 22.61 -23.55
CA SER A 82 36.81 21.76 -23.99
C SER A 82 36.54 20.28 -23.67
N ALA A 83 36.74 19.39 -24.65
CA ALA A 83 36.42 17.97 -24.49
C ALA A 83 37.56 17.18 -23.82
N TYR A 84 38.76 17.75 -23.81
CA TYR A 84 40.00 17.08 -23.42
C TYR A 84 40.65 17.69 -22.18
N LEU A 85 39.92 18.45 -21.36
CA LEU A 85 40.50 19.21 -20.25
C LEU A 85 40.21 18.56 -18.89
N ASP A 86 41.21 18.57 -18.01
CA ASP A 86 41.11 18.10 -16.61
C ASP A 86 40.29 19.09 -15.77
N ASP A 87 38.97 18.87 -15.68
CA ASP A 87 38.00 19.81 -15.06
C ASP A 87 37.82 19.63 -13.54
N ARG A 88 38.68 18.82 -12.90
CA ARG A 88 38.60 18.53 -11.47
C ARG A 88 38.81 19.80 -10.63
N PRO A 89 37.97 20.08 -9.61
CA PRO A 89 38.13 21.24 -8.74
C PRO A 89 39.54 21.30 -8.12
N ALA A 90 40.15 22.49 -8.19
CA ALA A 90 41.52 22.78 -7.74
C ALA A 90 42.66 21.98 -8.40
N ALA A 91 42.41 21.18 -9.45
CA ALA A 91 43.49 20.62 -10.27
C ALA A 91 44.12 21.71 -11.17
N PRO A 92 45.44 21.64 -11.45
CA PRO A 92 46.05 22.45 -12.51
C PRO A 92 45.43 22.10 -13.87
N LEU A 93 45.09 23.13 -14.65
CA LEU A 93 44.42 22.95 -15.94
C LEU A 93 45.42 22.37 -16.95
N ARG A 94 45.13 21.19 -17.47
CA ARG A 94 45.92 20.48 -18.49
C ARG A 94 45.00 19.75 -19.48
N PHE A 95 45.54 19.41 -20.64
CA PHE A 95 44.88 18.47 -21.54
C PHE A 95 45.16 17.02 -21.11
N LEU A 96 44.11 16.21 -21.16
CA LEU A 96 44.13 14.77 -21.02
C LEU A 96 44.39 14.13 -22.39
N THR A 97 45.00 12.94 -22.39
CA THR A 97 45.19 12.11 -23.59
C THR A 97 43.87 11.57 -24.15
N GLU A 98 42.84 11.51 -23.32
CA GLU A 98 41.51 10.98 -23.63
C GLU A 98 40.42 12.04 -23.42
N VAL A 99 39.19 11.72 -23.85
CA VAL A 99 38.04 12.60 -23.66
C VAL A 99 37.61 12.62 -22.20
N ASN A 100 37.29 13.80 -21.68
CA ASN A 100 36.64 13.97 -20.38
C ASN A 100 35.15 13.56 -20.51
N LEU A 101 34.86 12.35 -20.03
CA LEU A 101 33.51 11.77 -20.06
C LEU A 101 32.46 12.66 -19.36
N GLY A 102 32.84 13.37 -18.29
CA GLY A 102 31.95 14.29 -17.58
C GLY A 102 31.54 15.49 -18.45
N VAL A 103 32.46 16.04 -19.25
CA VAL A 103 32.14 17.09 -20.21
C VAL A 103 31.21 16.56 -21.31
N LEU A 104 31.46 15.36 -21.84
CA LEU A 104 30.59 14.75 -22.87
C LEU A 104 29.16 14.57 -22.36
N ILE A 105 28.97 13.98 -21.17
CA ILE A 105 27.64 13.78 -20.60
C ILE A 105 26.94 15.15 -20.41
N ARG A 106 27.63 16.15 -19.84
CA ARG A 106 27.05 17.51 -19.68
C ARG A 106 26.65 18.16 -21.00
N ARG A 107 27.39 17.96 -22.10
CA ARG A 107 26.96 18.43 -23.44
C ARG A 107 25.77 17.65 -23.95
N GLN A 108 25.76 16.34 -23.78
CA GLN A 108 24.64 15.53 -24.23
C GLN A 108 23.35 15.84 -23.45
N THR A 109 23.44 16.14 -22.15
CA THR A 109 22.30 16.65 -21.34
C THR A 109 21.73 17.95 -21.92
N LYS A 110 22.56 18.86 -22.45
CA LYS A 110 22.09 20.07 -23.17
C LYS A 110 21.43 19.78 -24.53
N GLN A 111 21.54 18.55 -25.06
CA GLN A 111 21.00 18.14 -26.37
C GLN A 111 19.74 17.25 -26.27
N VAL A 112 19.30 16.87 -25.06
CA VAL A 112 18.07 16.10 -24.84
C VAL A 112 16.85 16.99 -25.08
N ASP A 113 15.83 16.50 -25.80
CA ASP A 113 14.56 17.20 -25.96
C ASP A 113 13.81 17.26 -24.60
N THR A 114 13.45 18.47 -24.17
CA THR A 114 12.82 18.70 -22.87
C THR A 114 11.37 18.19 -22.80
N ASN A 115 10.69 18.05 -23.95
CA ASN A 115 9.35 17.48 -24.05
C ASN A 115 9.41 15.94 -24.02
N GLU A 116 10.38 15.34 -24.69
CA GLU A 116 10.64 13.90 -24.57
C GLU A 116 11.01 13.53 -23.13
N ALA A 117 11.92 14.30 -22.51
CA ALA A 117 12.29 14.13 -21.11
C ALA A 117 11.11 14.31 -20.15
N ARG A 118 10.23 15.28 -20.39
CA ARG A 118 8.97 15.47 -19.65
C ARG A 118 8.08 14.23 -19.71
N ASN A 119 7.84 13.70 -20.91
CA ASN A 119 6.94 12.59 -21.15
C ASN A 119 7.47 11.30 -20.51
N LEU A 120 8.74 10.97 -20.76
CA LEU A 120 9.39 9.78 -20.20
C LEU A 120 9.51 9.86 -18.66
N LEU A 121 9.68 11.06 -18.09
CA LEU A 121 9.61 11.27 -16.64
C LEU A 121 8.19 11.03 -16.11
N GLN A 122 7.15 11.56 -16.77
CA GLN A 122 5.75 11.32 -16.38
C GLN A 122 5.38 9.84 -16.47
N ASP A 123 5.81 9.12 -17.50
CA ASP A 123 5.57 7.68 -17.61
C ASP A 123 6.32 6.90 -16.53
N ARG A 124 7.59 7.21 -16.22
CA ARG A 124 8.33 6.54 -15.14
C ARG A 124 7.72 6.81 -13.76
N ILE A 125 7.25 8.03 -13.52
CA ILE A 125 6.47 8.37 -12.31
C ILE A 125 5.19 7.52 -12.26
N ARG A 126 4.44 7.40 -13.37
CA ARG A 126 3.23 6.57 -13.43
C ARG A 126 3.54 5.11 -13.09
N THR A 127 4.60 4.52 -13.66
CA THR A 127 5.03 3.15 -13.33
C THR A 127 5.28 2.96 -11.84
N ILE A 128 6.03 3.86 -11.21
CA ILE A 128 6.40 3.76 -9.79
C ILE A 128 5.17 3.79 -8.87
N PHE A 129 4.16 4.61 -9.17
CA PHE A 129 2.94 4.69 -8.35
C PHE A 129 1.83 3.71 -8.79
N ALA A 130 1.95 3.06 -9.95
CA ALA A 130 1.03 2.02 -10.42
C ALA A 130 1.38 0.61 -9.90
N ALA A 131 2.63 0.37 -9.48
CA ALA A 131 3.08 -0.91 -8.92
C ALA A 131 2.37 -1.33 -7.61
N GLY A 132 1.63 -0.43 -6.96
CA GLY A 132 0.83 -0.75 -5.79
C GLY A 132 -0.60 -1.17 -6.14
N LYS A 133 -1.05 -2.33 -5.65
CA LYS A 133 -2.42 -2.84 -5.88
C LYS A 133 -3.48 -2.22 -4.95
N THR A 134 -3.10 -1.34 -4.01
CA THR A 134 -3.96 -0.87 -2.90
C THR A 134 -4.88 0.28 -3.29
N PHE A 135 -4.38 1.26 -4.05
CA PHE A 135 -5.15 2.39 -4.54
C PHE A 135 -5.30 2.32 -6.05
N ASN A 136 -6.46 2.74 -6.55
CA ASN A 136 -6.64 3.02 -7.98
C ASN A 136 -5.90 4.33 -8.33
N LEU A 137 -4.83 4.25 -9.14
CA LEU A 137 -4.02 5.43 -9.49
C LEU A 137 -4.73 6.26 -10.57
N ILE A 138 -4.94 7.55 -10.28
CA ILE A 138 -5.34 8.56 -11.26
C ILE A 138 -4.14 9.49 -11.51
N PRO A 139 -3.35 9.25 -12.58
CA PRO A 139 -2.11 9.96 -12.81
C PRO A 139 -2.33 11.33 -13.47
N PHE A 140 -1.81 12.39 -12.85
CA PHE A 140 -1.74 13.75 -13.39
C PHE A 140 -3.10 14.39 -13.71
N ALA A 141 -4.09 14.18 -12.83
CA ALA A 141 -5.40 14.83 -12.93
C ALA A 141 -5.25 16.37 -13.05
N GLY A 142 -5.80 16.93 -14.13
CA GLY A 142 -5.82 18.37 -14.40
C GLY A 142 -7.04 19.08 -13.81
N GLY A 143 -8.06 18.34 -13.41
CA GLY A 143 -9.21 18.91 -12.68
C GLY A 143 -10.18 17.88 -12.12
N ALA A 144 -11.24 18.39 -11.48
CA ALA A 144 -12.33 17.62 -10.89
C ALA A 144 -13.09 16.70 -11.88
N TYR A 145 -12.86 16.88 -13.18
CA TYR A 145 -13.43 16.06 -14.26
C TYR A 145 -12.64 14.77 -14.54
N ASP A 146 -11.35 14.72 -14.21
CA ASP A 146 -10.51 13.51 -14.39
C ASP A 146 -10.73 12.47 -13.28
N VAL A 147 -11.36 12.87 -12.17
CA VAL A 147 -11.54 12.06 -10.97
C VAL A 147 -13.03 11.75 -10.77
N ALA A 148 -13.41 10.52 -11.09
CA ALA A 148 -14.75 10.00 -10.88
C ALA A 148 -15.18 10.07 -9.39
N ASP A 149 -16.50 10.04 -9.13
CA ASP A 149 -17.09 10.08 -7.79
C ASP A 149 -18.00 8.85 -7.55
N ASP A 150 -17.49 7.70 -7.98
CA ASP A 150 -18.08 6.39 -7.77
C ASP A 150 -17.05 5.44 -7.11
N VAL A 151 -17.46 4.18 -6.92
CA VAL A 151 -16.71 3.18 -6.16
C VAL A 151 -15.76 2.34 -7.06
N GLY A 152 -15.87 2.43 -8.39
CA GLY A 152 -14.99 1.74 -9.34
C GLY A 152 -14.83 0.24 -9.09
N ASP A 153 -13.58 -0.20 -8.95
CA ASP A 153 -13.17 -1.57 -8.61
C ASP A 153 -13.25 -1.88 -7.10
N GLY A 154 -13.85 -0.98 -6.31
CA GLY A 154 -13.92 -1.04 -4.86
C GLY A 154 -12.86 -0.22 -4.14
N LYS A 155 -11.77 0.17 -4.81
CA LYS A 155 -10.61 0.80 -4.15
C LYS A 155 -10.79 2.31 -3.92
N PRO A 156 -10.09 2.88 -2.92
CA PRO A 156 -9.85 4.32 -2.86
C PRO A 156 -8.96 4.78 -4.03
N ASN A 157 -9.21 5.99 -4.53
CA ASN A 157 -8.42 6.61 -5.59
C ASN A 157 -7.21 7.35 -5.01
N LEU A 158 -6.03 7.10 -5.59
CA LEU A 158 -4.81 7.89 -5.40
C LEU A 158 -4.69 8.89 -6.55
N VAL A 159 -4.99 10.15 -6.27
CA VAL A 159 -4.88 11.25 -7.23
C VAL A 159 -3.46 11.81 -7.19
N LEU A 160 -2.69 11.59 -8.25
CA LEU A 160 -1.32 12.09 -8.35
C LEU A 160 -1.32 13.44 -9.07
N ILE A 161 -0.88 14.49 -8.39
CA ILE A 161 -0.84 15.84 -8.97
C ILE A 161 0.43 16.01 -9.82
N SER A 162 0.33 16.71 -10.97
CA SER A 162 1.49 16.95 -11.83
C SER A 162 2.47 17.93 -11.19
N TYR A 163 3.78 17.61 -11.23
CA TYR A 163 4.86 18.43 -10.67
C TYR A 163 5.05 19.80 -11.34
N ASP A 164 4.36 20.07 -12.46
CA ASP A 164 4.28 21.40 -13.09
C ASP A 164 2.90 22.06 -12.97
N ALA A 165 1.91 21.36 -12.38
CA ALA A 165 0.63 21.96 -12.03
C ALA A 165 0.75 22.64 -10.67
N GLU A 166 1.04 21.87 -9.62
CA GLU A 166 1.19 22.37 -8.26
C GLU A 166 2.29 21.60 -7.49
N THR A 167 2.93 22.30 -6.55
CA THR A 167 3.97 21.76 -5.66
C THR A 167 3.77 22.29 -4.24
N VAL A 168 4.33 21.61 -3.25
CA VAL A 168 4.26 22.02 -1.84
C VAL A 168 5.64 22.51 -1.37
N ARG A 169 5.65 23.47 -0.43
CA ARG A 169 6.85 23.88 0.32
C ARG A 169 6.68 23.44 1.77
N ASN A 170 7.71 22.81 2.33
CA ASN A 170 7.67 22.21 3.64
C ASN A 170 7.53 23.24 4.78
N GLU A 171 7.98 24.47 4.56
CA GLU A 171 7.95 25.58 5.53
C GLU A 171 6.58 26.27 5.61
N ALA A 172 5.70 26.04 4.64
CA ALA A 172 4.45 26.77 4.46
C ALA A 172 3.36 25.90 3.83
N VAL A 173 3.09 24.73 4.44
CA VAL A 173 2.11 23.77 3.91
C VAL A 173 0.69 24.32 3.99
N THR A 174 0.08 24.55 2.83
CA THR A 174 -1.34 24.77 2.64
C THR A 174 -1.92 23.67 1.74
N VAL A 175 -3.25 23.56 1.66
CA VAL A 175 -3.90 22.69 0.65
C VAL A 175 -3.73 23.34 -0.72
N PRO A 176 -3.15 22.66 -1.72
CA PRO A 176 -2.99 23.21 -3.07
C PRO A 176 -4.36 23.43 -3.77
N PRO A 177 -4.56 24.54 -4.52
CA PRO A 177 -5.87 24.87 -5.14
C PRO A 177 -6.47 23.78 -6.03
N LEU A 178 -5.68 23.04 -6.80
CA LEU A 178 -6.15 21.92 -7.62
C LEU A 178 -6.59 20.73 -6.77
N VAL A 179 -5.88 20.46 -5.67
CA VAL A 179 -6.28 19.45 -4.67
C VAL A 179 -7.61 19.84 -4.02
N GLU A 180 -7.77 21.10 -3.60
CA GLU A 180 -9.02 21.59 -3.03
C GLU A 180 -10.19 21.52 -4.03
N ASN A 181 -9.95 21.86 -5.31
CA ASN A 181 -10.95 21.75 -6.38
C ASN A 181 -11.40 20.29 -6.60
N ILE A 182 -10.46 19.37 -6.82
CA ILE A 182 -10.75 17.95 -7.05
C ILE A 182 -11.43 17.32 -5.83
N TYR A 183 -11.03 17.70 -4.61
CA TYR A 183 -11.66 17.22 -3.38
C TYR A 183 -13.10 17.71 -3.21
N ARG A 184 -13.38 18.99 -3.48
CA ARG A 184 -14.73 19.57 -3.36
C ARG A 184 -15.69 19.12 -4.48
N HIS A 185 -15.18 18.93 -5.69
CA HIS A 185 -16.00 18.85 -6.90
C HIS A 185 -15.78 17.59 -7.74
N GLN A 186 -16.76 17.26 -8.58
CA GLN A 186 -16.73 16.18 -9.57
C GLN A 186 -17.33 16.61 -10.92
N GLY A 187 -16.70 16.14 -12.00
CA GLY A 187 -17.19 16.27 -13.38
C GLY A 187 -17.17 17.70 -13.96
N ASN A 188 -17.48 17.81 -15.26
CA ASN A 188 -17.47 19.07 -16.01
C ASN A 188 -18.48 20.13 -15.49
N GLN A 189 -19.43 19.74 -14.65
CA GLN A 189 -20.45 20.63 -14.07
C GLN A 189 -20.11 21.11 -12.64
N GLY A 190 -18.96 20.73 -12.08
CA GLY A 190 -18.52 21.17 -10.75
C GLY A 190 -19.45 20.74 -9.62
N ARG A 191 -20.14 19.59 -9.76
CA ARG A 191 -21.07 19.09 -8.72
C ARG A 191 -20.30 18.76 -7.45
N PHE A 192 -20.92 18.90 -6.27
CA PHE A 192 -20.26 18.57 -5.01
C PHE A 192 -19.97 17.07 -4.91
N ARG A 193 -18.73 16.74 -4.56
CA ARG A 193 -18.25 15.38 -4.36
C ARG A 193 -18.89 14.73 -3.13
N GLN A 194 -19.29 13.47 -3.28
CA GLN A 194 -19.93 12.67 -2.23
C GLN A 194 -18.93 11.73 -1.55
N LEU A 195 -18.04 11.08 -2.32
CA LEU A 195 -17.10 10.09 -1.80
C LEU A 195 -15.79 10.76 -1.32
N LEU A 196 -15.92 11.76 -0.45
CA LEU A 196 -14.79 12.54 0.08
C LEU A 196 -13.77 11.67 0.83
N ASN A 197 -14.20 10.56 1.43
CA ASN A 197 -13.32 9.61 2.11
C ASN A 197 -12.81 8.48 1.20
N ASN A 198 -12.97 8.60 -0.13
CA ASN A 198 -12.45 7.66 -1.14
C ASN A 198 -11.29 8.26 -1.97
N LEU A 199 -10.81 9.47 -1.65
CA LEU A 199 -9.67 10.12 -2.32
C LEU A 199 -8.49 10.31 -1.37
N VAL A 200 -7.26 10.09 -1.86
CA VAL A 200 -6.01 10.61 -1.29
C VAL A 200 -5.19 11.27 -2.39
N PHE A 201 -4.41 12.30 -2.06
CA PHE A 201 -3.68 13.12 -3.03
C PHE A 201 -2.18 13.09 -2.75
N LEU A 202 -1.37 12.83 -3.77
CA LEU A 202 0.09 12.90 -3.67
C LEU A 202 0.64 14.02 -4.55
N VAL A 203 1.42 14.90 -3.94
CA VAL A 203 1.94 16.13 -4.55
C VAL A 203 3.46 16.17 -4.44
N ALA A 204 4.09 16.80 -5.43
CA ALA A 204 5.53 16.99 -5.49
C ALA A 204 6.01 18.11 -4.55
N ASP A 205 7.17 17.91 -3.93
CA ASP A 205 7.95 18.93 -3.22
C ASP A 205 8.60 19.92 -4.21
N ASP A 206 8.51 21.22 -3.93
CA ASP A 206 9.04 22.29 -4.80
C ASP A 206 10.58 22.31 -4.85
N ALA A 207 11.25 21.89 -3.77
CA ALA A 207 12.71 21.93 -3.67
C ALA A 207 13.41 20.83 -4.48
N THR A 208 12.88 19.61 -4.50
CA THR A 208 13.45 18.45 -5.20
C THR A 208 12.94 18.27 -6.64
N ARG A 209 11.84 18.93 -7.05
CA ARG A 209 11.29 18.90 -8.42
C ARG A 209 12.36 19.05 -9.49
N ASP A 210 13.23 20.05 -9.35
CA ASP A 210 14.17 20.40 -10.41
C ASP A 210 15.42 19.50 -10.38
N GLU A 211 15.76 18.87 -9.24
CA GLU A 211 16.71 17.74 -9.23
C GLU A 211 16.13 16.52 -9.95
N MET A 212 14.87 16.15 -9.69
CA MET A 212 14.17 15.06 -10.39
C MET A 212 14.21 15.24 -11.92
N LYS A 213 13.93 16.45 -12.41
CA LYS A 213 14.06 16.81 -13.84
C LYS A 213 15.49 16.65 -14.35
N ASN A 214 16.49 17.13 -13.60
CA ASN A 214 17.90 17.00 -13.99
C ASN A 214 18.38 15.55 -14.01
N LYS A 215 17.92 14.69 -13.10
CA LYS A 215 18.23 13.24 -13.10
C LYS A 215 17.65 12.54 -14.33
N MET A 216 16.46 12.92 -14.81
CA MET A 216 15.91 12.40 -16.07
C MET A 216 16.77 12.81 -17.27
N LEU A 217 17.11 14.10 -17.38
CA LEU A 217 17.95 14.61 -18.48
C LEU A 217 19.34 13.94 -18.48
N TYR A 218 19.91 13.68 -17.31
CA TYR A 218 21.16 12.94 -17.14
C TYR A 218 21.05 11.47 -17.61
N ARG A 219 19.94 10.77 -17.29
CA ARG A 219 19.69 9.40 -17.77
C ARG A 219 19.56 9.34 -19.29
N LEU A 220 18.78 10.25 -19.90
CA LEU A 220 18.62 10.30 -21.36
C LEU A 220 19.93 10.69 -22.07
N ALA A 221 20.76 11.51 -21.43
CA ALA A 221 22.08 11.82 -21.95
C ALA A 221 23.00 10.58 -21.99
N LEU A 222 22.99 9.78 -20.93
CA LEU A 222 23.71 8.51 -20.88
C LEU A 222 23.18 7.51 -21.92
N ASP A 223 21.86 7.42 -22.11
CA ASP A 223 21.30 6.49 -23.10
C ASP A 223 21.62 6.88 -24.55
N ALA A 224 21.55 8.18 -24.88
CA ALA A 224 21.99 8.70 -26.17
C ALA A 224 23.49 8.42 -26.43
N MET A 225 24.34 8.37 -25.38
CA MET A 225 25.76 7.99 -25.49
C MET A 225 25.98 6.47 -25.65
N ARG A 226 24.97 5.62 -25.38
CA ARG A 226 25.02 4.17 -25.61
C ARG A 226 24.67 3.77 -27.05
N SER A 227 24.29 4.72 -27.90
CA SER A 227 24.12 4.47 -29.34
C SER A 227 25.43 3.96 -29.97
N PRO A 228 25.40 2.94 -30.86
CA PRO A 228 26.61 2.24 -31.31
C PRO A 228 27.69 3.16 -31.89
N ASP A 229 27.28 4.09 -32.76
CA ASP A 229 28.19 5.02 -33.44
C ASP A 229 28.93 5.94 -32.47
N ARG A 230 28.34 6.25 -31.31
CA ARG A 230 28.92 7.14 -30.29
C ARG A 230 29.71 6.36 -29.25
N LEU A 231 29.20 5.20 -28.83
CA LEU A 231 29.87 4.33 -27.87
C LEU A 231 31.22 3.85 -28.44
N ALA A 232 31.27 3.50 -29.73
CA ALA A 232 32.48 3.10 -30.44
C ALA A 232 33.55 4.22 -30.58
N GLN A 233 33.21 5.49 -30.30
CA GLN A 233 34.18 6.60 -30.28
C GLN A 233 34.86 6.78 -28.91
N LEU A 234 34.42 6.07 -27.88
CA LEU A 234 34.98 6.13 -26.53
C LEU A 234 35.98 5.00 -26.28
N PRO A 235 37.03 5.21 -25.45
CA PRO A 235 37.87 4.12 -24.96
C PRO A 235 37.04 3.06 -24.22
N GLU A 236 37.46 1.79 -24.28
CA GLU A 236 36.71 0.63 -23.75
C GLU A 236 36.24 0.82 -22.30
N HIS A 237 37.15 1.22 -21.40
CA HIS A 237 36.80 1.49 -20.00
C HIS A 237 35.80 2.66 -19.81
N GLN A 238 35.75 3.62 -20.75
CA GLN A 238 34.74 4.68 -20.76
C GLN A 238 33.40 4.15 -21.28
N GLN A 239 33.38 3.20 -22.22
CA GLN A 239 32.16 2.50 -22.66
C GLN A 239 31.55 1.69 -21.51
N GLU A 240 32.38 0.97 -20.75
CA GLU A 240 31.97 0.31 -19.52
C GLU A 240 31.38 1.32 -18.52
N LYS A 241 32.07 2.44 -18.30
CA LYS A 241 31.63 3.47 -17.34
C LYS A 241 30.32 4.14 -17.73
N VAL A 242 30.06 4.39 -19.02
CA VAL A 242 28.75 4.87 -19.51
C VAL A 242 27.65 3.86 -19.19
N ASN A 243 27.90 2.56 -19.41
CA ASN A 243 26.91 1.51 -19.11
C ASN A 243 26.68 1.30 -17.60
N GLU A 244 27.72 1.45 -16.77
CA GLU A 244 27.60 1.46 -15.30
C GLU A 244 26.76 2.65 -14.82
N LEU A 245 27.10 3.86 -15.27
CA LEU A 245 26.37 5.09 -14.93
C LEU A 245 24.92 5.04 -15.41
N TYR A 246 24.65 4.48 -16.60
CA TYR A 246 23.29 4.31 -17.09
C TYR A 246 22.46 3.38 -16.19
N LYS A 247 23.01 2.23 -15.77
CA LYS A 247 22.34 1.34 -14.81
C LYS A 247 22.07 2.05 -13.47
N LYS A 248 23.08 2.74 -12.93
CA LYS A 248 22.96 3.50 -11.68
C LYS A 248 21.93 4.63 -11.75
N SER A 249 21.84 5.33 -12.89
CA SER A 249 20.89 6.41 -13.12
C SER A 249 19.42 5.97 -12.99
N GLU A 250 19.11 4.68 -13.19
CA GLU A 250 17.75 4.18 -13.05
C GLU A 250 17.28 4.16 -11.58
N GLN A 251 18.16 3.72 -10.70
CA GLN A 251 17.91 3.66 -9.26
C GLN A 251 17.88 5.07 -8.67
N GLU A 252 18.84 5.93 -9.06
CA GLU A 252 18.84 7.34 -8.65
C GLU A 252 17.57 8.09 -9.10
N LEU A 253 17.09 7.81 -10.33
CA LEU A 253 15.86 8.40 -10.83
C LEU A 253 14.61 7.91 -10.08
N ALA A 254 14.53 6.61 -9.75
CA ALA A 254 13.42 6.09 -8.96
C ALA A 254 13.39 6.70 -7.54
N ILE A 255 14.55 6.79 -6.90
CA ILE A 255 14.69 7.39 -5.56
C ILE A 255 14.28 8.85 -5.57
N ILE A 256 14.80 9.69 -6.48
CA ILE A 256 14.43 11.12 -6.50
C ILE A 256 12.96 11.34 -6.86
N ILE A 257 12.33 10.46 -7.66
CA ILE A 257 10.88 10.51 -7.91
C ILE A 257 10.09 10.27 -6.61
N GLN A 258 10.46 9.26 -5.82
CA GLN A 258 9.78 8.95 -4.56
C GLN A 258 10.08 9.97 -3.45
N GLN A 259 11.26 10.59 -3.47
CA GLN A 259 11.60 11.70 -2.57
C GLN A 259 10.90 13.01 -2.97
N CYS A 260 10.69 13.26 -4.26
CA CYS A 260 9.93 14.41 -4.77
C CYS A 260 8.44 14.27 -4.44
N TYR A 261 7.84 13.12 -4.75
CA TYR A 261 6.43 12.83 -4.47
C TYR A 261 6.20 12.39 -3.01
N ARG A 262 6.49 13.29 -2.07
CA ARG A 262 6.44 13.04 -0.62
C ARG A 262 5.26 13.66 0.13
N HIS A 263 4.52 14.61 -0.46
CA HIS A 263 3.45 15.34 0.23
C HIS A 263 2.09 14.66 0.01
N LEU A 264 1.59 14.00 1.06
CA LEU A 264 0.33 13.27 1.05
C LEU A 264 -0.77 14.06 1.75
N PHE A 265 -1.82 14.44 1.03
CA PHE A 265 -3.05 14.98 1.61
C PHE A 265 -4.12 13.89 1.65
N TYR A 266 -4.83 13.79 2.78
CA TYR A 266 -5.83 12.75 3.00
C TYR A 266 -7.02 13.28 3.81
N PRO A 267 -8.22 12.67 3.66
CA PRO A 267 -9.43 13.19 4.27
C PRO A 267 -9.36 13.05 5.80
N SER A 268 -9.59 14.13 6.54
CA SER A 268 -9.60 14.11 8.01
C SER A 268 -10.34 15.30 8.57
N ARG A 269 -11.09 15.12 9.66
CA ARG A 269 -11.61 16.25 10.44
C ARG A 269 -10.49 16.96 11.23
N ASN A 270 -9.38 16.27 11.50
CA ASN A 270 -8.14 16.88 12.01
C ASN A 270 -7.37 17.48 10.83
N ARG A 271 -7.96 18.50 10.19
CA ARG A 271 -7.43 19.15 8.99
C ARG A 271 -6.31 20.15 9.31
N LEU A 272 -5.58 20.58 8.28
CA LEU A 272 -4.69 21.73 8.38
C LEU A 272 -5.44 22.98 8.87
N GLU A 273 -4.86 23.74 9.81
CA GLU A 273 -5.55 24.83 10.53
C GLU A 273 -6.16 25.90 9.61
N VAL A 274 -5.45 26.22 8.52
CA VAL A 274 -5.83 27.26 7.54
C VAL A 274 -6.73 26.71 6.42
N ALA A 275 -6.98 25.39 6.38
CA ALA A 275 -7.73 24.76 5.29
C ALA A 275 -9.25 24.93 5.45
N ASN A 276 -9.92 25.25 4.34
CA ASN A 276 -11.39 25.31 4.23
C ASN A 276 -12.03 23.96 3.84
N VAL A 277 -11.22 22.89 3.80
CA VAL A 277 -11.61 21.51 3.47
C VAL A 277 -11.06 20.55 4.51
N ASP A 278 -11.75 19.44 4.71
CA ASP A 278 -11.38 18.41 5.69
C ASP A 278 -10.28 17.48 5.16
N LEU A 279 -9.11 18.08 4.89
CA LEU A 279 -7.87 17.42 4.50
C LEU A 279 -6.78 17.65 5.56
N ALA A 280 -6.21 16.55 6.05
CA ALA A 280 -4.92 16.54 6.73
C ALA A 280 -3.78 16.43 5.71
N HIS A 281 -2.55 16.63 6.18
CA HIS A 281 -1.32 16.46 5.42
C HIS A 281 -0.29 15.68 6.23
N THR A 282 0.51 14.87 5.56
CA THR A 282 1.79 14.34 6.06
C THR A 282 2.84 14.35 4.95
N ALA A 283 4.12 14.46 5.32
CA ALA A 283 5.25 14.38 4.39
C ALA A 283 6.10 13.15 4.71
N PHE A 284 6.46 12.35 3.71
CA PHE A 284 7.29 11.16 3.91
C PHE A 284 8.74 11.52 4.23
N ASP A 285 9.40 10.69 5.05
CA ASP A 285 10.83 10.84 5.36
C ASP A 285 11.73 10.30 4.25
N LEU A 286 12.74 11.11 3.90
CA LEU A 286 13.66 10.87 2.78
C LEU A 286 14.41 9.51 2.80
N PRO A 287 14.75 8.90 3.96
CA PRO A 287 15.37 7.58 3.99
C PRO A 287 14.44 6.45 3.53
N SER A 288 13.22 6.35 4.08
CA SER A 288 12.35 5.18 3.81
C SER A 288 11.84 5.12 2.37
N ALA A 289 11.69 6.27 1.71
CA ALA A 289 11.43 6.34 0.27
C ALA A 289 12.49 5.61 -0.61
N SER A 290 13.67 5.29 -0.04
CA SER A 290 14.79 4.65 -0.74
C SER A 290 14.90 3.13 -0.50
N GLU A 291 14.13 2.54 0.44
CA GLU A 291 14.29 1.14 0.83
C GLU A 291 13.80 0.14 -0.25
N ARG A 292 12.81 0.54 -1.06
CA ARG A 292 12.25 -0.24 -2.17
C ARG A 292 11.96 0.65 -3.38
N PRO A 293 12.99 1.03 -4.16
CA PRO A 293 12.79 1.86 -5.35
C PRO A 293 11.89 1.14 -6.36
N GLY A 294 10.77 1.75 -6.71
CA GLY A 294 9.79 1.21 -7.67
C GLY A 294 8.39 0.94 -7.12
N ASN A 295 8.18 0.84 -5.80
CA ASN A 295 6.84 0.70 -5.21
C ASN A 295 6.43 1.97 -4.44
N GLY A 296 5.90 2.94 -5.19
CA GLY A 296 5.53 4.25 -4.67
C GLY A 296 4.33 4.23 -3.71
N GLN A 297 3.43 3.24 -3.78
CA GLN A 297 2.28 3.20 -2.86
C GLN A 297 2.64 2.68 -1.45
N GLN A 298 3.77 2.00 -1.26
CA GLN A 298 4.10 1.40 0.04
C GLN A 298 4.20 2.46 1.16
N GLU A 299 4.88 3.58 0.92
CA GLU A 299 5.00 4.66 1.91
C GLU A 299 3.68 5.41 2.11
N ILE A 300 2.81 5.48 1.09
CA ILE A 300 1.45 6.02 1.21
C ILE A 300 0.62 5.16 2.16
N VAL A 301 0.65 3.84 1.97
CA VAL A 301 -0.06 2.86 2.83
C VAL A 301 0.45 2.94 4.27
N LYS A 302 1.77 2.97 4.47
CA LYS A 302 2.43 3.13 5.77
C LYS A 302 2.01 4.43 6.47
N ALA A 303 2.21 5.59 5.83
CA ALA A 303 1.88 6.88 6.40
C ALA A 303 0.40 7.03 6.78
N LEU A 304 -0.52 6.41 6.03
CA LEU A 304 -1.95 6.39 6.38
C LEU A 304 -2.28 5.41 7.51
N MET A 305 -1.53 4.31 7.69
CA MET A 305 -1.67 3.44 8.88
C MET A 305 -1.13 4.13 10.14
N ASP A 306 0.04 4.77 10.05
CA ASP A 306 0.66 5.51 11.15
C ASP A 306 -0.26 6.65 11.65
N ASN A 307 -0.99 7.28 10.74
CA ASN A 307 -2.02 8.29 11.04
C ASN A 307 -3.42 7.70 11.34
N GLN A 308 -3.52 6.39 11.61
CA GLN A 308 -4.76 5.64 11.92
C GLN A 308 -5.88 5.81 10.88
N LYS A 309 -5.53 6.19 9.65
CA LYS A 309 -6.43 6.57 8.57
C LYS A 309 -6.74 5.44 7.60
N LEU A 310 -6.01 4.32 7.63
CA LEU A 310 -6.20 3.19 6.73
C LEU A 310 -6.49 1.89 7.49
N LEU A 311 -7.54 1.17 7.07
CA LEU A 311 -7.87 -0.17 7.56
C LEU A 311 -7.62 -1.21 6.47
N GLN A 312 -6.65 -2.08 6.77
CA GLN A 312 -6.35 -3.29 5.99
C GLN A 312 -7.32 -4.44 6.37
N PRO A 313 -7.36 -5.56 5.60
CA PRO A 313 -8.21 -6.70 5.94
C PRO A 313 -7.96 -7.28 7.33
N ASN A 314 -6.72 -7.16 7.85
CA ASN A 314 -6.30 -7.66 9.16
C ASN A 314 -6.35 -6.64 10.30
N SER A 315 -6.72 -5.38 10.02
CA SER A 315 -6.88 -4.35 11.06
C SER A 315 -8.05 -4.66 12.00
N GLU A 316 -7.98 -4.17 13.24
CA GLU A 316 -9.13 -4.23 14.15
C GLU A 316 -10.31 -3.39 13.61
N PRO A 317 -11.56 -3.87 13.77
CA PRO A 317 -12.74 -3.13 13.33
C PRO A 317 -12.99 -1.88 14.19
N PRO A 318 -13.47 -0.76 13.60
CA PRO A 318 -13.89 0.41 14.35
C PRO A 318 -14.96 0.11 15.41
N ALA A 319 -14.89 0.81 16.55
CA ALA A 319 -15.80 0.60 17.67
C ALA A 319 -17.29 0.77 17.26
N PRO A 320 -18.16 -0.26 17.39
CA PRO A 320 -19.51 -0.23 16.82
C PRO A 320 -20.43 0.86 17.42
N ASN A 321 -20.21 1.24 18.68
CA ASN A 321 -20.89 2.39 19.30
C ASN A 321 -20.53 3.73 18.61
N TYR A 322 -19.25 3.96 18.31
CA TYR A 322 -18.80 5.15 17.59
C TYR A 322 -19.34 5.18 16.17
N VAL A 323 -19.33 4.05 15.45
CA VAL A 323 -19.92 3.93 14.11
C VAL A 323 -21.42 4.23 14.14
N ARG A 324 -22.18 3.66 15.09
CA ARG A 324 -23.60 3.97 15.31
C ARG A 324 -23.85 5.47 15.49
N ASP A 325 -23.07 6.13 16.35
CA ASP A 325 -23.32 7.51 16.78
C ASP A 325 -22.84 8.57 15.76
N GLN A 326 -21.89 8.24 14.89
CA GLN A 326 -21.40 9.14 13.85
C GLN A 326 -22.10 8.96 12.49
N THR A 327 -22.67 7.79 12.19
CA THR A 327 -23.43 7.52 10.94
C THR A 327 -24.94 7.81 11.08
N PRO A 328 -25.75 7.68 10.02
CA PRO A 328 -27.22 7.77 10.11
C PRO A 328 -27.87 6.68 10.98
N LEU A 329 -27.18 5.58 11.29
CA LEU A 329 -27.69 4.45 12.09
C LEU A 329 -28.21 4.88 13.48
N LYS A 330 -27.73 5.98 14.06
CA LYS A 330 -28.32 6.58 15.28
C LYS A 330 -29.82 6.92 15.18
N LYS A 331 -30.39 6.98 13.97
CA LYS A 331 -31.83 7.13 13.75
C LYS A 331 -32.63 5.84 14.00
N GLY A 332 -31.96 4.69 14.13
CA GLY A 332 -32.55 3.40 14.48
C GLY A 332 -32.23 2.26 13.52
N GLN A 333 -32.12 2.54 12.21
CA GLN A 333 -31.86 1.55 11.16
C GLN A 333 -31.08 2.14 9.97
N ILE A 334 -30.41 1.29 9.19
CA ILE A 334 -29.69 1.61 7.94
C ILE A 334 -29.49 0.33 7.10
N THR A 335 -29.35 0.42 5.77
CA THR A 335 -28.89 -0.77 5.00
C THR A 335 -27.40 -1.03 5.21
N THR A 336 -26.96 -2.27 4.98
CA THR A 336 -25.53 -2.61 5.05
C THR A 336 -24.71 -1.91 3.96
N ALA A 337 -25.25 -1.77 2.75
CA ALA A 337 -24.65 -0.99 1.67
C ALA A 337 -24.55 0.51 2.00
N GLU A 338 -25.62 1.14 2.51
CA GLU A 338 -25.61 2.53 2.98
C GLU A 338 -24.53 2.75 4.07
N LEU A 339 -24.49 1.90 5.10
CA LEU A 339 -23.52 2.03 6.19
C LEU A 339 -22.09 1.80 5.70
N ARG A 340 -21.87 0.88 4.74
CA ARG A 340 -20.56 0.69 4.09
C ARG A 340 -20.17 1.89 3.22
N ALA A 341 -21.14 2.58 2.62
CA ALA A 341 -20.92 3.79 1.84
C ALA A 341 -20.56 5.00 2.74
N GLU A 342 -21.07 5.11 3.97
CA GLU A 342 -20.65 6.18 4.90
C GLU A 342 -19.13 6.20 5.14
N PHE A 343 -18.48 5.03 5.19
CA PHE A 343 -17.01 4.91 5.26
C PHE A 343 -16.28 5.46 4.03
N ARG A 344 -16.94 5.63 2.87
CA ARG A 344 -16.40 6.30 1.69
C ARG A 344 -16.82 7.78 1.61
N LYS A 345 -17.79 8.24 2.41
CA LYS A 345 -18.29 9.62 2.43
C LYS A 345 -17.64 10.49 3.51
N ASP A 346 -17.69 10.11 4.78
CA ASP A 346 -17.30 11.02 5.88
C ASP A 346 -15.79 10.94 6.23
N PRO A 347 -15.02 12.05 6.13
CA PRO A 347 -13.62 12.11 6.56
C PRO A 347 -13.34 11.73 8.02
N ARG A 348 -14.37 11.57 8.87
CA ARG A 348 -14.27 11.04 10.25
C ARG A 348 -13.79 9.59 10.34
N PHE A 349 -14.06 8.77 9.33
CA PHE A 349 -13.75 7.34 9.39
C PHE A 349 -12.43 7.02 8.70
N PRO A 350 -11.69 5.99 9.12
CA PRO A 350 -10.60 5.44 8.32
C PRO A 350 -11.10 4.95 6.95
N ILE A 351 -10.24 5.07 5.94
CA ILE A 351 -10.42 4.48 4.61
C ILE A 351 -10.35 2.95 4.77
N MET A 352 -11.37 2.24 4.30
CA MET A 352 -11.53 0.80 4.53
C MET A 352 -11.34 0.01 3.24
N LEU A 353 -10.22 -0.71 3.15
CA LEU A 353 -9.76 -1.40 1.93
C LEU A 353 -10.48 -2.72 1.64
N SER A 354 -10.84 -3.48 2.68
CA SER A 354 -11.64 -4.70 2.53
C SER A 354 -12.94 -4.62 3.32
N ASP A 355 -13.96 -5.24 2.75
CA ASP A 355 -15.27 -5.45 3.32
C ASP A 355 -15.24 -6.48 4.47
N ASP A 356 -14.18 -7.28 4.60
CA ASP A 356 -13.91 -8.12 5.77
C ASP A 356 -13.92 -7.30 7.07
N THR A 357 -13.30 -6.12 7.05
CA THR A 357 -13.19 -5.25 8.24
C THR A 357 -14.53 -4.60 8.56
N PHE A 358 -15.39 -4.39 7.56
CA PHE A 358 -16.79 -4.01 7.76
C PHE A 358 -17.59 -5.15 8.39
N ILE A 359 -17.49 -6.36 7.83
CA ILE A 359 -18.19 -7.56 8.33
C ILE A 359 -17.76 -7.89 9.77
N LYS A 360 -16.47 -7.75 10.10
CA LYS A 360 -15.94 -7.85 11.47
C LYS A 360 -16.56 -6.80 12.40
N MET A 361 -16.71 -5.55 11.96
CA MET A 361 -17.36 -4.47 12.73
C MET A 361 -18.84 -4.75 12.99
N VAL A 362 -19.59 -5.21 11.99
CA VAL A 362 -21.00 -5.58 12.14
C VAL A 362 -21.15 -6.75 13.12
N ARG A 363 -20.35 -7.81 12.97
CA ARG A 363 -20.34 -8.96 13.89
C ARG A 363 -20.00 -8.56 15.32
N LEU A 364 -18.99 -7.71 15.53
CA LEU A 364 -18.62 -7.20 16.85
C LEU A 364 -19.79 -6.45 17.51
N GLY A 365 -20.50 -5.61 16.75
CA GLY A 365 -21.68 -4.89 17.24
C GLY A 365 -22.86 -5.79 17.61
N ILE A 366 -23.07 -6.90 16.89
CA ILE A 366 -24.09 -7.92 17.24
C ILE A 366 -23.68 -8.63 18.55
N THR A 367 -22.44 -9.12 18.65
CA THR A 367 -21.91 -9.81 19.84
C THR A 367 -21.95 -8.93 21.09
N GLN A 368 -21.63 -7.64 20.96
CA GLN A 368 -21.72 -6.68 22.06
C GLN A 368 -23.19 -6.38 22.46
N GLY A 369 -24.14 -6.50 21.53
CA GLY A 369 -25.55 -6.13 21.72
C GLY A 369 -25.82 -4.65 21.47
N ILE A 370 -25.11 -4.08 20.50
CA ILE A 370 -25.29 -2.72 19.98
C ILE A 370 -26.14 -2.75 18.70
N TYR A 371 -25.96 -3.81 17.89
CA TYR A 371 -26.68 -4.05 16.64
C TYR A 371 -27.62 -5.26 16.72
N VAL A 372 -28.61 -5.24 15.83
CA VAL A 372 -29.36 -6.41 15.37
C VAL A 372 -29.31 -6.38 13.84
N TYR A 373 -29.02 -7.50 13.19
CA TYR A 373 -28.92 -7.59 11.73
C TYR A 373 -30.05 -8.44 11.17
N GLN A 374 -30.63 -8.02 10.04
CA GLN A 374 -31.63 -8.78 9.31
C GLN A 374 -31.25 -8.89 7.83
N SER A 375 -31.48 -10.04 7.22
CA SER A 375 -31.37 -10.26 5.77
C SER A 375 -32.49 -11.21 5.34
N GLY A 376 -33.56 -10.66 4.76
CA GLY A 376 -34.81 -11.39 4.52
C GLY A 376 -35.38 -11.99 5.81
N ASN A 377 -35.47 -13.32 5.85
CA ASN A 377 -35.95 -14.09 7.01
C ASN A 377 -34.88 -14.34 8.09
N LEU A 378 -33.59 -14.14 7.78
CA LEU A 378 -32.52 -14.27 8.75
C LEU A 378 -32.51 -13.05 9.67
N LEU A 379 -32.56 -13.27 10.98
CA LEU A 379 -32.45 -12.24 12.01
C LEU A 379 -31.42 -12.67 13.05
N LEU A 380 -30.41 -11.83 13.28
CA LEU A 380 -29.27 -12.04 14.19
C LEU A 380 -29.22 -10.95 15.25
N GLY A 381 -29.28 -11.33 16.52
CA GLY A 381 -29.03 -10.49 17.67
C GLY A 381 -28.00 -11.11 18.63
N LYS A 382 -27.82 -10.48 19.79
CA LYS A 382 -26.82 -10.92 20.77
C LYS A 382 -27.12 -12.34 21.28
N GLY A 383 -26.17 -13.26 21.05
CA GLY A 383 -26.24 -14.65 21.49
C GLY A 383 -26.70 -15.64 20.42
N ASP A 384 -27.05 -15.18 19.22
CA ASP A 384 -27.30 -16.06 18.07
C ASP A 384 -26.00 -16.69 17.53
N PRO A 385 -26.08 -17.84 16.84
CA PRO A 385 -24.94 -18.45 16.15
C PRO A 385 -24.39 -17.58 15.02
N TYR A 386 -23.17 -17.89 14.58
CA TYR A 386 -22.53 -17.25 13.44
C TYR A 386 -23.35 -17.42 12.15
N ALA A 387 -23.42 -16.35 11.36
CA ALA A 387 -23.92 -16.40 9.99
C ALA A 387 -23.16 -15.43 9.07
N GLU A 388 -23.40 -15.56 7.77
CA GLU A 388 -22.91 -14.64 6.75
C GLU A 388 -23.57 -13.25 6.91
N ILE A 389 -22.75 -12.20 6.87
CA ILE A 389 -23.21 -10.81 6.81
C ILE A 389 -22.98 -10.34 5.39
N LYS A 390 -24.05 -9.93 4.71
CA LYS A 390 -24.02 -9.41 3.35
C LYS A 390 -23.88 -7.89 3.38
N ILE A 391 -23.41 -7.32 2.27
CA ILE A 391 -23.32 -5.88 2.05
C ILE A 391 -24.17 -5.58 0.82
N ASP A 392 -25.45 -5.32 1.07
CA ASP A 392 -26.48 -5.06 0.06
C ASP A 392 -27.58 -4.13 0.60
N GLU A 393 -28.49 -3.73 -0.27
CA GLU A 393 -29.62 -2.84 0.06
C GLU A 393 -30.83 -3.58 0.66
N GLN A 394 -30.76 -4.91 0.80
CA GLN A 394 -31.84 -5.75 1.36
C GLN A 394 -31.58 -6.15 2.82
N SER A 395 -30.31 -6.08 3.23
CA SER A 395 -29.83 -6.47 4.55
C SER A 395 -29.67 -5.21 5.42
N ILE A 396 -30.35 -5.19 6.57
CA ILE A 396 -30.55 -4.03 7.43
C ILE A 396 -29.84 -4.23 8.77
N ILE A 397 -29.17 -3.18 9.25
CA ILE A 397 -28.66 -3.09 10.62
C ILE A 397 -29.58 -2.17 11.41
N PHE A 398 -30.12 -2.67 12.51
CA PHE A 398 -30.88 -1.92 13.50
C PHE A 398 -30.03 -1.66 14.74
N THR A 399 -30.31 -0.58 15.47
CA THR A 399 -29.80 -0.41 16.83
C THR A 399 -30.58 -1.29 17.80
N SER A 400 -29.92 -1.80 18.84
CA SER A 400 -30.59 -2.64 19.85
C SER A 400 -31.57 -1.89 20.78
N THR A 401 -31.79 -0.57 20.58
CA THR A 401 -32.91 0.18 21.16
C THR A 401 -34.11 0.13 20.21
N TYR A 402 -33.94 0.60 18.97
CA TYR A 402 -34.97 0.61 17.94
C TYR A 402 -35.56 -0.79 17.69
N ALA A 403 -34.71 -1.82 17.65
CA ALA A 403 -35.14 -3.20 17.48
C ALA A 403 -36.04 -3.72 18.63
N LYS A 404 -35.88 -3.20 19.86
CA LYS A 404 -36.76 -3.53 21.00
C LYS A 404 -38.07 -2.76 20.93
N GLU A 405 -37.98 -1.45 20.66
CA GLU A 405 -39.13 -0.55 20.56
C GLU A 405 -40.12 -0.98 19.47
N HIS A 406 -39.63 -1.55 18.37
CA HIS A 406 -40.42 -2.04 17.25
C HIS A 406 -40.71 -3.55 17.28
N GLY A 407 -40.40 -4.25 18.38
CA GLY A 407 -40.69 -5.68 18.55
C GLY A 407 -39.91 -6.63 17.64
N ILE A 408 -38.81 -6.16 17.03
CA ILE A 408 -37.94 -6.92 16.12
C ILE A 408 -37.04 -7.87 16.93
N TRP A 409 -36.48 -7.41 18.05
CA TRP A 409 -35.57 -8.19 18.90
C TRP A 409 -35.74 -7.86 20.40
N PRO A 410 -35.78 -8.86 21.31
CA PRO A 410 -35.66 -10.30 21.08
C PRO A 410 -36.84 -10.87 20.28
N ARG A 411 -36.63 -12.04 19.65
CA ARG A 411 -37.67 -12.74 18.88
C ARG A 411 -38.93 -12.91 19.74
N PRO A 412 -40.15 -12.67 19.23
CA PRO A 412 -41.38 -13.03 19.92
C PRO A 412 -41.36 -14.51 20.32
N ALA A 413 -41.71 -14.81 21.57
CA ALA A 413 -41.74 -16.18 22.05
C ALA A 413 -42.77 -17.00 21.27
N VAL A 414 -42.34 -18.10 20.65
CA VAL A 414 -43.25 -18.98 19.90
C VAL A 414 -44.22 -19.63 20.89
N THR A 415 -45.46 -19.14 20.90
CA THR A 415 -46.57 -19.81 21.59
C THR A 415 -46.76 -21.18 20.95
N LYS A 416 -46.45 -22.25 21.70
CA LYS A 416 -46.74 -23.62 21.29
C LYS A 416 -48.23 -23.72 20.92
N PRO A 417 -48.59 -24.34 19.78
CA PRO A 417 -49.98 -24.62 19.47
C PRO A 417 -50.58 -25.48 20.59
N SER A 418 -51.67 -25.03 21.21
CA SER A 418 -52.44 -25.87 22.13
C SER A 418 -53.11 -26.98 21.32
N GLU A 419 -52.95 -28.23 21.74
CA GLU A 419 -53.68 -29.35 21.15
C GLU A 419 -55.19 -29.09 21.24
N LYS A 420 -55.88 -29.13 20.08
CA LYS A 420 -57.34 -29.08 20.04
C LYS A 420 -57.89 -30.45 20.38
N THR A 421 -58.09 -30.72 21.67
CA THR A 421 -58.93 -31.84 22.09
C THR A 421 -60.38 -31.52 21.73
N GLU A 422 -60.89 -32.12 20.66
CA GLU A 422 -62.31 -32.06 20.35
C GLU A 422 -63.10 -32.92 21.34
N THR A 423 -63.93 -32.30 22.17
CA THR A 423 -65.10 -32.97 22.76
C THR A 423 -66.18 -31.92 23.01
N SER A 424 -67.38 -32.15 22.47
CA SER A 424 -68.49 -31.21 22.49
C SER A 424 -69.57 -31.60 23.52
N THR A 425 -70.58 -30.73 23.66
CA THR A 425 -71.67 -30.72 24.67
C THR A 425 -71.33 -30.07 26.01
N GLY A 426 -72.11 -29.10 26.52
CA GLY A 426 -73.18 -28.35 25.85
C GLY A 426 -73.98 -27.40 26.76
N ASN A 427 -74.61 -26.40 26.16
CA ASN A 427 -75.61 -25.45 26.70
C ASN A 427 -75.11 -24.44 27.77
N LEU A 428 -75.27 -23.12 27.50
CA LEU A 428 -76.36 -22.20 27.92
C LEU A 428 -76.27 -21.75 29.40
N SER A 429 -76.49 -20.48 29.78
CA SER A 429 -76.51 -19.18 29.04
C SER A 429 -76.68 -18.03 30.06
N ASP A 430 -76.07 -16.87 29.78
CA ASP A 430 -76.26 -15.55 30.43
C ASP A 430 -75.95 -15.43 31.95
N GLY A 431 -75.50 -14.25 32.40
CA GLY A 431 -75.07 -14.09 33.81
C GLY A 431 -74.53 -12.74 34.33
N ASP A 432 -74.52 -11.66 33.54
CA ASP A 432 -74.22 -10.28 33.97
C ASP A 432 -72.77 -10.00 34.49
N SER A 433 -72.34 -8.73 34.57
CA SER A 433 -71.02 -8.31 35.08
C SER A 433 -70.87 -6.79 35.33
N GLN A 434 -71.10 -6.33 36.57
CA GLN A 434 -70.37 -5.25 37.27
C GLN A 434 -70.99 -4.92 38.65
N PRO A 435 -70.35 -4.14 39.56
CA PRO A 435 -68.95 -3.66 39.62
C PRO A 435 -68.31 -3.88 41.03
N THR A 436 -67.27 -3.09 41.36
CA THR A 436 -66.62 -2.90 42.69
C THR A 436 -65.74 -4.05 43.19
N THR A 437 -64.39 -3.98 43.30
CA THR A 437 -63.40 -3.03 43.85
C THR A 437 -62.95 -3.30 45.30
N SER A 438 -61.68 -3.69 45.42
CA SER A 438 -60.72 -3.34 46.50
C SER A 438 -60.60 -4.19 47.79
N LYS A 439 -59.44 -4.87 47.84
CA LYS A 439 -58.33 -4.70 48.82
C LYS A 439 -58.18 -5.63 50.06
N VAL A 440 -56.89 -5.92 50.31
CA VAL A 440 -56.24 -6.57 51.48
C VAL A 440 -56.60 -8.05 51.71
N GLY A 441 -55.65 -8.97 51.95
CA GLY A 441 -54.18 -8.86 51.90
C GLY A 441 -53.50 -9.84 52.85
N GLU A 442 -52.49 -10.56 52.39
CA GLU A 442 -51.88 -11.66 53.16
C GLU A 442 -50.64 -11.26 53.97
N LYS A 443 -50.51 -11.88 55.15
CA LYS A 443 -49.28 -11.94 55.96
C LYS A 443 -48.76 -13.38 55.96
N SER A 444 -47.49 -13.58 55.61
CA SER A 444 -46.54 -14.51 56.24
C SER A 444 -45.18 -14.41 55.54
N GLY A 445 -44.06 -14.84 56.13
CA GLY A 445 -43.88 -15.39 57.48
C GLY A 445 -42.44 -15.90 57.65
N SER A 446 -41.61 -15.16 58.39
CA SER A 446 -40.26 -15.58 58.82
C SER A 446 -40.39 -16.66 59.93
N TYR A 447 -39.45 -17.56 60.25
CA TYR A 447 -38.04 -17.43 60.67
C TYR A 447 -37.30 -18.79 60.56
N SER A 448 -35.95 -18.88 60.48
CA SER A 448 -34.95 -18.88 61.60
C SER A 448 -33.50 -18.85 61.02
N VAL A 449 -32.37 -18.45 61.67
CA VAL A 449 -31.83 -18.54 63.07
C VAL A 449 -31.23 -19.95 63.35
N THR A 450 -29.95 -20.18 63.74
CA THR A 450 -28.81 -19.40 64.34
C THR A 450 -27.47 -19.93 63.73
N SER A 451 -26.29 -19.28 63.55
CA SER A 451 -25.30 -18.57 64.43
C SER A 451 -24.93 -19.32 65.73
N THR A 452 -23.71 -19.34 66.29
CA THR A 452 -22.41 -18.67 66.00
C THR A 452 -21.26 -19.73 66.08
N THR A 453 -20.01 -19.62 66.57
CA THR A 453 -19.11 -18.66 67.29
C THR A 453 -17.67 -19.18 67.05
N LEU A 454 -16.73 -18.44 66.45
CA LEU A 454 -15.75 -17.52 67.07
C LEU A 454 -14.80 -18.13 68.14
N SER A 455 -13.53 -18.29 67.76
CA SER A 455 -12.33 -18.27 68.62
C SER A 455 -11.10 -17.80 67.79
N ASN A 456 -10.05 -17.29 68.46
CA ASN A 456 -8.99 -16.47 67.84
C ASN A 456 -7.71 -17.25 67.43
N HIS A 457 -6.80 -16.55 66.71
CA HIS A 457 -5.32 -16.62 66.65
C HIS A 457 -4.60 -17.77 67.43
N ASP A 458 -3.47 -18.31 66.95
CA ASP A 458 -2.38 -17.59 66.28
C ASP A 458 -1.41 -18.47 65.43
N THR A 459 -0.47 -17.80 64.76
CA THR A 459 0.83 -18.26 64.21
C THR A 459 0.91 -19.16 62.96
N THR A 460 1.55 -18.57 61.92
CA THR A 460 2.44 -19.18 60.91
C THR A 460 1.94 -20.32 60.02
N GLU A 461 1.43 -19.98 58.82
CA GLU A 461 2.12 -20.17 57.52
C GLU A 461 1.20 -19.67 56.38
N ASP A 462 1.62 -18.66 55.59
CA ASP A 462 0.87 -18.23 54.40
C ASP A 462 1.75 -17.56 53.32
N SER A 463 1.71 -18.14 52.12
CA SER A 463 1.71 -17.46 50.81
C SER A 463 1.28 -18.50 49.75
N GLY A 464 0.10 -19.11 49.91
CA GLY A 464 -0.34 -20.29 49.14
C GLY A 464 -1.26 -19.97 47.95
N GLU A 465 -0.98 -20.56 46.78
CA GLU A 465 -1.68 -20.29 45.51
C GLU A 465 -3.16 -20.72 45.46
N ILE A 466 -4.00 -19.93 44.76
CA ILE A 466 -5.23 -20.42 44.11
C ILE A 466 -5.33 -19.80 42.69
N PRO A 467 -5.22 -20.60 41.60
CA PRO A 467 -5.24 -20.06 40.23
C PRO A 467 -6.57 -20.21 39.47
N VAL A 468 -6.89 -19.14 38.72
CA VAL A 468 -7.79 -18.99 37.55
C VAL A 468 -9.30 -19.30 37.63
N THR A 469 -10.09 -18.29 37.28
CA THR A 469 -11.45 -18.38 36.72
C THR A 469 -11.44 -18.86 35.26
N SER A 470 -12.53 -19.48 34.80
CA SER A 470 -12.63 -20.04 33.45
C SER A 470 -12.75 -18.97 32.35
N THR A 471 -11.83 -18.99 31.38
CA THR A 471 -11.92 -18.25 30.12
C THR A 471 -12.99 -18.83 29.19
N PRO A 472 -13.60 -18.03 28.29
CA PRO A 472 -14.45 -18.55 27.23
C PRO A 472 -13.60 -19.38 26.24
N ARG A 473 -14.09 -20.56 25.85
CA ARG A 473 -13.39 -21.42 24.87
C ARG A 473 -13.33 -20.72 23.49
N PRO A 474 -12.18 -20.72 22.80
CA PRO A 474 -12.09 -20.22 21.44
C PRO A 474 -12.80 -21.16 20.46
N ASN A 475 -13.66 -20.59 19.60
CA ASN A 475 -14.33 -21.33 18.52
C ASN A 475 -13.47 -21.44 17.23
N LEU A 476 -12.27 -20.86 17.23
CA LEU A 476 -11.41 -20.70 16.07
C LEU A 476 -9.94 -20.64 16.52
N PHE A 477 -9.12 -21.54 15.99
CA PHE A 477 -7.66 -21.57 16.17
C PHE A 477 -6.97 -21.07 14.91
N LYS A 478 -5.85 -20.36 15.06
CA LYS A 478 -5.08 -19.81 13.93
C LYS A 478 -3.58 -19.92 14.18
N ALA A 479 -2.83 -20.28 13.15
CA ALA A 479 -1.38 -20.25 13.17
C ALA A 479 -0.82 -19.81 11.81
N GLU A 480 0.22 -18.99 11.84
CA GLU A 480 1.03 -18.63 10.67
C GLU A 480 2.47 -19.02 10.97
N ALA A 481 2.95 -20.07 10.32
CA ALA A 481 4.25 -20.71 10.54
C ALA A 481 4.55 -21.65 9.35
N PRO A 482 5.74 -22.28 9.26
CA PRO A 482 5.93 -23.43 8.38
C PRO A 482 4.81 -24.46 8.59
N LEU A 483 4.26 -25.03 7.50
CA LEU A 483 2.99 -25.79 7.53
C LEU A 483 2.88 -26.83 8.66
N ARG A 484 3.99 -27.50 9.00
CA ARG A 484 4.05 -28.49 10.11
C ARG A 484 3.82 -27.85 11.47
N GLU A 485 4.52 -26.75 11.75
CA GLU A 485 4.41 -26.00 13.00
C GLU A 485 3.02 -25.37 13.14
N ALA A 486 2.47 -24.83 12.04
CA ALA A 486 1.13 -24.26 12.02
C ALA A 486 0.04 -25.30 12.36
N LEU A 487 0.12 -26.49 11.76
CA LEU A 487 -0.81 -27.60 12.05
C LEU A 487 -0.63 -28.14 13.48
N THR A 488 0.60 -28.47 13.88
CA THR A 488 0.90 -28.96 15.24
C THR A 488 0.37 -28.00 16.31
N LYS A 489 0.66 -26.70 16.19
CA LYS A 489 0.20 -25.69 17.13
C LYS A 489 -1.34 -25.63 17.22
N ILE A 490 -2.03 -25.70 16.09
CA ILE A 490 -3.51 -25.70 16.06
C ILE A 490 -4.09 -26.92 16.79
N TRP A 491 -3.48 -28.09 16.67
CA TRP A 491 -3.91 -29.28 17.41
C TRP A 491 -3.60 -29.17 18.91
N GLU A 492 -2.46 -28.60 19.28
CA GLU A 492 -2.07 -28.35 20.68
C GLU A 492 -2.97 -27.30 21.36
N ASP A 493 -3.25 -26.19 20.68
CA ASP A 493 -4.18 -25.14 21.15
C ASP A 493 -5.60 -25.70 21.29
N ALA A 494 -6.07 -26.51 20.34
CA ALA A 494 -7.39 -27.14 20.39
C ALA A 494 -7.52 -28.17 21.53
N ARG A 495 -6.49 -29.00 21.75
CA ARG A 495 -6.43 -29.93 22.90
C ARG A 495 -6.42 -29.17 24.23
N SER A 496 -5.63 -28.11 24.33
CA SER A 496 -5.54 -27.24 25.51
C SER A 496 -6.87 -26.54 25.84
N ALA A 497 -7.63 -26.14 24.81
CA ALA A 497 -8.99 -25.61 24.94
C ALA A 497 -10.09 -26.67 25.21
N GLN A 498 -9.71 -27.95 25.36
CA GLN A 498 -10.60 -29.11 25.55
C GLN A 498 -11.59 -29.33 24.40
N ILE A 499 -11.19 -29.00 23.17
CA ILE A 499 -12.02 -29.23 21.99
C ILE A 499 -11.97 -30.70 21.60
N LYS A 500 -13.14 -31.28 21.35
CA LYS A 500 -13.28 -32.66 20.86
C LYS A 500 -13.20 -32.74 19.35
N LYS A 501 -13.86 -31.81 18.65
CA LYS A 501 -14.04 -31.84 17.20
C LYS A 501 -13.86 -30.50 16.52
N ILE A 502 -13.28 -30.54 15.33
CA ILE A 502 -13.19 -29.41 14.39
C ILE A 502 -14.04 -29.70 13.15
N SER A 503 -14.87 -28.74 12.77
CA SER A 503 -15.82 -28.84 11.66
C SER A 503 -15.22 -28.46 10.32
N LEU A 504 -14.24 -27.53 10.31
CA LEU A 504 -13.58 -27.04 9.10
C LEU A 504 -12.11 -26.71 9.37
N LEU A 505 -11.23 -27.11 8.45
CA LEU A 505 -9.82 -26.72 8.39
C LEU A 505 -9.56 -25.94 7.09
N SER A 506 -9.10 -24.70 7.19
CA SER A 506 -8.67 -23.88 6.05
C SER A 506 -7.14 -23.77 6.03
N LEU A 507 -6.54 -23.91 4.85
CA LEU A 507 -5.09 -23.85 4.65
C LEU A 507 -4.78 -22.93 3.47
N ARG A 508 -4.15 -21.78 3.74
CA ARG A 508 -3.70 -20.81 2.74
C ARG A 508 -2.17 -20.82 2.68
N VAL A 509 -1.62 -20.99 1.49
CA VAL A 509 -0.19 -21.30 1.30
C VAL A 509 0.49 -20.18 0.52
N PHE A 510 1.61 -19.68 1.03
CA PHE A 510 2.30 -18.52 0.45
C PHE A 510 3.27 -18.88 -0.69
N ASP A 511 3.75 -20.14 -0.74
CA ASP A 511 4.54 -20.63 -1.88
C ASP A 511 3.64 -21.35 -2.89
N GLY A 512 3.61 -20.85 -4.12
CA GLY A 512 2.78 -21.38 -5.19
C GLY A 512 3.14 -22.82 -5.61
N SER A 513 4.41 -23.23 -5.44
CA SER A 513 4.82 -24.60 -5.76
C SER A 513 4.30 -25.58 -4.70
N ASP A 514 4.34 -25.21 -3.42
CA ASP A 514 3.76 -25.97 -2.31
C ASP A 514 2.23 -26.03 -2.40
N GLY A 515 1.58 -24.93 -2.79
CA GLY A 515 0.14 -24.92 -3.10
C GLY A 515 -0.24 -25.94 -4.18
N PHE A 516 0.49 -25.97 -5.30
CA PHE A 516 0.25 -26.98 -6.35
C PHE A 516 0.59 -28.42 -5.91
N LYS A 517 1.59 -28.64 -5.05
CA LYS A 517 1.89 -29.96 -4.48
C LYS A 517 0.74 -30.44 -3.57
N LEU A 518 0.24 -29.56 -2.70
CA LEU A 518 -0.88 -29.85 -1.78
C LEU A 518 -2.19 -30.16 -2.51
N LEU A 519 -2.44 -29.54 -3.66
CA LEU A 519 -3.59 -29.82 -4.54
C LEU A 519 -3.78 -31.33 -4.80
N ASN A 520 -2.68 -32.06 -4.99
CA ASN A 520 -2.70 -33.50 -5.23
C ASN A 520 -2.92 -34.29 -3.93
N VAL A 521 -2.29 -33.87 -2.84
CA VAL A 521 -2.30 -34.59 -1.55
C VAL A 521 -3.64 -34.47 -0.85
N ILE A 522 -4.23 -33.28 -0.86
CA ILE A 522 -5.54 -33.00 -0.26
C ILE A 522 -6.63 -33.87 -0.90
N ASN A 523 -6.53 -34.13 -2.21
CA ASN A 523 -7.44 -35.04 -2.89
C ASN A 523 -7.40 -36.47 -2.30
N THR A 524 -6.26 -36.91 -1.75
CA THR A 524 -6.08 -38.22 -1.10
C THR A 524 -6.55 -38.30 0.37
N LEU A 525 -7.05 -37.21 0.95
CA LEU A 525 -7.64 -37.23 2.29
C LEU A 525 -9.02 -37.91 2.26
N SER A 526 -9.29 -38.74 3.26
CA SER A 526 -10.63 -39.29 3.54
C SER A 526 -11.46 -38.29 4.36
N SER A 527 -12.74 -38.60 4.56
CA SER A 527 -13.60 -38.01 5.61
C SER A 527 -13.92 -36.51 5.51
N ALA A 528 -13.49 -35.80 4.47
CA ALA A 528 -13.78 -34.37 4.25
C ALA A 528 -14.28 -34.07 2.83
N ASP A 529 -15.20 -33.12 2.71
CA ASP A 529 -15.42 -32.32 1.50
C ASP A 529 -14.23 -31.35 1.29
N LYS A 530 -13.89 -31.03 0.04
CA LYS A 530 -12.60 -30.46 -0.37
C LYS A 530 -12.80 -29.38 -1.43
N GLN A 531 -12.94 -28.15 -0.98
CA GLN A 531 -13.03 -26.99 -1.85
C GLN A 531 -11.66 -26.31 -1.96
N VAL A 532 -11.38 -25.69 -3.10
CA VAL A 532 -10.19 -24.84 -3.31
C VAL A 532 -10.60 -23.54 -3.99
N LYS A 533 -10.08 -22.42 -3.48
CA LYS A 533 -10.01 -21.16 -4.21
C LYS A 533 -8.58 -20.94 -4.67
N LEU A 534 -8.42 -20.68 -5.96
CA LEU A 534 -7.14 -20.39 -6.61
C LEU A 534 -7.29 -19.07 -7.39
N THR A 535 -6.38 -18.14 -7.15
CA THR A 535 -6.25 -16.91 -7.93
C THR A 535 -4.82 -16.85 -8.48
N ALA A 536 -4.68 -16.68 -9.80
CA ALA A 536 -3.38 -16.65 -10.45
C ALA A 536 -3.30 -15.52 -11.48
N GLU A 537 -2.21 -14.75 -11.43
CA GLU A 537 -1.92 -13.65 -12.34
C GLU A 537 -0.49 -13.79 -12.87
N TYR A 538 -0.26 -13.41 -14.12
CA TYR A 538 1.10 -13.31 -14.66
C TYR A 538 1.24 -12.27 -15.77
N GLU A 539 2.46 -11.75 -15.93
CA GLU A 539 2.86 -10.89 -17.03
C GLU A 539 3.93 -11.58 -17.89
N THR A 540 3.77 -11.57 -19.21
CA THR A 540 4.78 -12.10 -20.15
C THR A 540 5.95 -11.12 -20.29
N THR A 541 7.07 -11.57 -20.87
CA THR A 541 8.22 -10.70 -21.23
C THR A 541 7.87 -9.55 -22.19
N ASN A 542 6.68 -9.58 -22.78
CA ASN A 542 6.18 -8.60 -23.75
C ASN A 542 5.01 -7.78 -23.16
N SER A 543 4.94 -7.68 -21.81
CA SER A 543 3.91 -6.98 -21.05
C SER A 543 2.46 -7.32 -21.44
N SER A 544 2.21 -8.59 -21.73
CA SER A 544 0.85 -9.12 -21.86
C SER A 544 0.43 -9.75 -20.52
N SER A 545 -0.68 -9.27 -19.95
CA SER A 545 -1.19 -9.77 -18.67
C SER A 545 -2.22 -10.90 -18.83
N PHE A 546 -2.25 -11.80 -17.86
CA PHE A 546 -3.26 -12.84 -17.69
C PHE A 546 -3.69 -12.87 -16.22
N SER A 547 -4.98 -13.11 -15.95
CA SER A 547 -5.53 -13.29 -14.61
C SER A 547 -6.67 -14.32 -14.66
N ILE A 548 -6.76 -15.18 -13.64
CA ILE A 548 -7.82 -16.18 -13.48
C ILE A 548 -8.17 -16.35 -12.00
N GLU A 549 -9.47 -16.51 -11.71
CA GLU A 549 -9.97 -17.04 -10.45
C GLU A 549 -10.69 -18.38 -10.72
N PHE A 550 -10.46 -19.35 -9.85
CA PHE A 550 -11.21 -20.60 -9.77
C PHE A 550 -11.68 -20.84 -8.34
N ALA A 551 -12.93 -21.27 -8.19
CA ALA A 551 -13.49 -21.75 -6.93
C ALA A 551 -14.35 -22.99 -7.21
N GLY A 552 -14.05 -24.11 -6.54
CA GLY A 552 -14.73 -25.38 -6.73
C GLY A 552 -13.99 -26.55 -6.08
N GLU A 553 -14.32 -27.78 -6.45
CA GLU A 553 -13.70 -28.96 -5.87
C GLU A 553 -12.20 -29.08 -6.23
N VAL A 554 -11.42 -29.69 -5.33
CA VAL A 554 -9.98 -29.98 -5.53
C VAL A 554 -9.73 -30.97 -6.69
N SER A 555 -10.73 -31.78 -7.03
CA SER A 555 -10.79 -32.65 -8.22
C SER A 555 -10.68 -31.84 -9.52
N ASP A 556 -11.54 -30.84 -9.69
CA ASP A 556 -11.69 -30.03 -10.91
C ASP A 556 -10.57 -29.00 -11.12
N ALA A 557 -9.77 -28.71 -10.09
CA ALA A 557 -8.62 -27.82 -10.20
C ALA A 557 -7.42 -28.43 -10.95
N GLN A 558 -7.40 -29.75 -11.22
CA GLN A 558 -6.25 -30.45 -11.81
C GLN A 558 -5.89 -29.98 -13.24
N PRO A 559 -6.83 -29.78 -14.19
CA PRO A 559 -6.52 -29.21 -15.51
C PRO A 559 -6.01 -27.77 -15.44
N ILE A 560 -6.52 -26.99 -14.47
CA ILE A 560 -6.16 -25.58 -14.27
C ILE A 560 -4.71 -25.47 -13.79
N ARG A 561 -4.27 -26.33 -12.86
CA ARG A 561 -2.85 -26.50 -12.54
C ARG A 561 -2.04 -26.85 -13.79
N GLY A 562 -2.49 -27.82 -14.58
CA GLY A 562 -1.79 -28.27 -15.80
C GLY A 562 -1.58 -27.15 -16.83
N PHE A 563 -2.52 -26.20 -16.92
CA PHE A 563 -2.37 -24.98 -17.72
C PHE A 563 -1.44 -23.95 -17.08
N LEU A 564 -1.59 -23.66 -15.77
CA LEU A 564 -0.87 -22.58 -15.10
C LEU A 564 0.60 -22.89 -14.81
N GLU A 565 0.94 -24.11 -14.39
CA GLU A 565 2.31 -24.46 -13.96
C GLU A 565 3.39 -24.17 -15.02
N PRO A 566 3.20 -24.41 -16.34
CA PRO A 566 4.17 -23.99 -17.36
C PRO A 566 4.15 -22.48 -17.65
N GLN A 567 2.99 -21.80 -17.56
CA GLN A 567 2.89 -20.36 -17.83
C GLN A 567 3.60 -19.54 -16.75
N LEU A 568 3.33 -19.85 -15.47
CA LEU A 568 3.97 -19.20 -14.33
C LEU A 568 5.49 -19.43 -14.30
N ARG A 569 5.98 -20.55 -14.87
CA ARG A 569 7.42 -20.82 -15.04
C ARG A 569 8.09 -20.03 -16.17
N ALA A 570 7.31 -19.52 -17.13
CA ALA A 570 7.79 -18.79 -18.32
C ALA A 570 7.50 -17.28 -18.28
N ALA A 571 6.72 -16.83 -17.30
CA ALA A 571 6.35 -15.43 -17.10
C ALA A 571 7.51 -14.58 -16.54
N PHE A 572 7.40 -13.27 -16.71
CA PHE A 572 8.33 -12.28 -16.17
C PHE A 572 7.96 -11.90 -14.72
N GLU A 573 6.68 -11.69 -14.44
CA GLU A 573 6.13 -11.53 -13.09
C GLU A 573 4.97 -12.52 -12.88
N THR A 574 4.81 -13.00 -11.64
CA THR A 574 3.75 -13.95 -11.26
C THR A 574 3.17 -13.64 -9.89
N HIS A 575 1.89 -13.94 -9.73
CA HIS A 575 1.20 -14.00 -8.45
C HIS A 575 0.31 -15.25 -8.42
N LEU A 576 0.33 -16.00 -7.32
CA LEU A 576 -0.48 -17.20 -7.15
C LEU A 576 -0.86 -17.32 -5.68
N GLU A 577 -2.15 -17.25 -5.38
CA GLU A 577 -2.71 -17.54 -4.07
C GLU A 577 -3.62 -18.78 -4.16
N ILE A 578 -3.40 -19.76 -3.27
CA ILE A 578 -4.20 -20.98 -3.17
C ILE A 578 -4.64 -21.16 -1.73
N THR A 579 -5.96 -21.24 -1.54
CA THR A 579 -6.61 -21.55 -0.26
C THR A 579 -7.43 -22.83 -0.40
N PHE A 580 -7.15 -23.80 0.47
CA PHE A 580 -7.91 -25.04 0.59
C PHE A 580 -8.87 -24.98 1.78
N THR A 581 -10.03 -25.59 1.62
CA THR A 581 -11.05 -25.72 2.68
C THR A 581 -11.48 -27.18 2.78
N LEU A 582 -11.27 -27.77 3.95
CA LEU A 582 -11.62 -29.15 4.29
C LEU A 582 -12.79 -29.14 5.27
N SER A 583 -13.96 -29.62 4.84
CA SER A 583 -15.19 -29.61 5.63
C SER A 583 -15.53 -31.02 6.15
N TYR A 584 -15.55 -31.19 7.46
CA TYR A 584 -15.74 -32.48 8.13
C TYR A 584 -17.18 -32.61 8.64
N VAL A 585 -18.04 -33.28 7.86
CA VAL A 585 -19.49 -33.38 8.11
C VAL A 585 -19.84 -34.00 9.48
N ASN A 586 -18.99 -34.88 10.01
CA ASN A 586 -19.13 -35.48 11.35
C ASN A 586 -18.13 -34.91 12.38
N GLY A 587 -17.38 -33.87 12.02
CA GLY A 587 -16.25 -33.32 12.78
C GLY A 587 -15.00 -34.23 12.81
N LEU A 588 -13.82 -33.63 12.64
CA LEU A 588 -12.51 -34.26 12.84
C LEU A 588 -12.23 -34.40 14.34
N ASP A 589 -12.05 -35.62 14.87
CA ASP A 589 -11.72 -35.81 16.29
C ASP A 589 -10.25 -35.45 16.56
N ILE A 590 -10.05 -34.50 17.47
CA ILE A 590 -8.76 -33.92 17.80
C ILE A 590 -7.95 -34.77 18.80
N ASN A 591 -8.59 -35.77 19.40
CA ASN A 591 -7.99 -36.70 20.36
C ASN A 591 -7.74 -38.08 19.73
N ALA A 592 -8.17 -38.28 18.48
CA ALA A 592 -7.76 -39.38 17.62
C ALA A 592 -6.38 -39.11 16.98
N ASP A 593 -5.88 -40.06 16.19
CA ASP A 593 -4.61 -39.96 15.46
C ASP A 593 -4.76 -39.40 14.03
N GLU A 594 -5.96 -38.95 13.64
CA GLU A 594 -6.24 -38.35 12.33
C GLU A 594 -5.60 -36.96 12.12
N PRO A 595 -5.53 -36.04 13.11
CA PRO A 595 -4.82 -34.75 12.96
C PRO A 595 -3.32 -34.93 12.68
N GLU A 596 -2.66 -35.85 13.38
CA GLU A 596 -1.27 -36.25 13.14
C GLU A 596 -1.09 -36.83 11.73
N LYS A 597 -1.97 -37.74 11.28
CA LYS A 597 -1.93 -38.30 9.91
C LYS A 597 -2.13 -37.25 8.83
N ILE A 598 -3.03 -36.27 9.04
CA ILE A 598 -3.22 -35.12 8.14
C ILE A 598 -1.91 -34.31 8.09
N THR A 599 -1.32 -34.01 9.24
CA THR A 599 -0.08 -33.24 9.35
C THR A 599 1.09 -33.95 8.65
N GLU A 600 1.27 -35.25 8.87
CA GLU A 600 2.30 -36.03 8.19
C GLU A 600 2.10 -36.06 6.67
N LYS A 601 0.87 -36.33 6.21
CA LYS A 601 0.54 -36.37 4.77
C LYS A 601 0.83 -35.04 4.08
N LEU A 602 0.31 -33.92 4.61
CA LEU A 602 0.45 -32.61 3.96
C LEU A 602 1.90 -32.12 3.99
N THR A 603 2.57 -32.25 5.14
CA THR A 603 3.94 -31.72 5.32
C THR A 603 5.04 -32.55 4.66
N ARG A 604 4.70 -33.71 4.09
CA ARG A 604 5.58 -34.47 3.20
C ARG A 604 5.76 -33.80 1.83
N PHE A 605 4.85 -32.92 1.44
CA PHE A 605 4.80 -32.32 0.10
C PHE A 605 4.78 -30.79 0.09
N ALA A 606 4.53 -30.15 1.25
CA ALA A 606 4.74 -28.71 1.43
C ALA A 606 5.47 -28.44 2.75
N THR A 607 6.39 -27.48 2.71
CA THR A 607 7.31 -27.13 3.81
C THR A 607 7.40 -25.63 4.07
N GLY A 608 6.92 -24.79 3.14
CA GLY A 608 6.85 -23.35 3.28
C GLY A 608 5.87 -22.89 4.37
N ALA A 609 5.83 -21.57 4.56
CA ALA A 609 4.86 -20.95 5.45
C ALA A 609 3.43 -21.14 4.94
N ALA A 610 2.51 -21.40 5.87
CA ALA A 610 1.09 -21.45 5.64
C ALA A 610 0.34 -20.72 6.76
N PHE A 611 -0.73 -20.04 6.37
CA PHE A 611 -1.73 -19.52 7.29
C PHE A 611 -2.84 -20.56 7.39
N VAL A 612 -3.02 -21.13 8.58
CA VAL A 612 -3.97 -22.23 8.83
C VAL A 612 -5.01 -21.76 9.84
N GLU A 613 -6.28 -22.10 9.59
CA GLU A 613 -7.40 -21.82 10.49
C GLU A 613 -8.21 -23.09 10.75
N ALA A 614 -8.60 -23.33 12.00
CA ALA A 614 -9.44 -24.46 12.38
C ALA A 614 -10.65 -24.03 13.20
N TYR A 615 -11.84 -24.42 12.72
CA TYR A 615 -13.14 -24.00 13.25
C TYR A 615 -13.78 -25.11 14.08
N VAL A 616 -14.27 -24.78 15.26
CA VAL A 616 -14.86 -25.75 16.21
C VAL A 616 -16.28 -26.13 15.79
N GLU A 617 -16.68 -27.39 16.03
CA GLU A 617 -18.08 -27.80 15.91
C GLU A 617 -18.90 -27.20 17.07
N ALA A 618 -19.96 -26.45 16.76
CA ALA A 618 -20.83 -25.85 17.78
C ALA A 618 -21.56 -26.97 18.56
N CYS A 619 -21.38 -26.98 19.88
CA CYS A 619 -21.98 -27.94 20.82
C CYS A 619 -23.40 -27.55 21.22
#